data_AF-A0A4W5LM34-F1
#
_entry.id   AF-A0A4W5LM34-F1
#
_cell.length_a   1.000
_cell.length_b   1.000
_cell.length_c   1.000
_cell.angle_alpha   90.00
_cell.angle_beta   90.00
_cell.angle_gamma   90.00
#
_symmetry.space_group_name_H-M   'P 1'
#
loop_
_entity.id
_entity.type
_entity.pdbx_description
1 polymer ?
#
loop_
_entity_poly.entity_id
_entity_poly.type
_entity_poly.pdbx_seq_one_letter_code
_entity_poly.pdbx_strand_id
1 'polypeptide(L)'
;MYTGTDKHDMELEGRTSWKDVLDTTLLLRSCVQNAVGMLRDQMEGGFRNTRRVEILLTLLTDNKDKRGTAEFLRILRRRLHSLLETRDKNTTLTKNWVITEASNIDALHEGGTFRQTLWKRIQAVVIPLLAQLVSVIDRDGNLDLLLDTNTGEPIKQLWLDIFGDDKLLDVPFPYSSVDNNSTSKTILVQNNIPIDKNIICVMPFSWRIKDYLDELWIYALQHEDQTQRQLEEFFGKTPLGRYIAIADNEMQTELFHRYLQDFITMTMNVTSEEDLQLLCGALTCCVNELRLCHDGMCAGVASLPWVHAAYNEFKNRLQNLSRMISIPRVGQGLLVNTHIREGMELVLDVYAALACVEHLEPQALDTDAQRLHWLRQVKRLQVPIELVCSEESRRHYGERSKAMVCRVQSRWNRIFVLSLFVEHLLLGVEKVDKRLKPFVLASVRRLCHVLERDADLKMKQAFEEVLNILKACREEAVENRWWGNSC
;
A
#
# COMPACT_ATOMS: atom_id res chain seq x y z
N MET A 1 0.17 10.94 76.53
CA MET A 1 1.31 11.58 75.83
C MET A 1 2.42 10.54 75.80
N TYR A 2 2.88 9.97 74.69
CA TYR A 2 2.80 10.30 73.28
C TYR A 2 2.49 9.00 72.51
N THR A 3 1.49 9.04 71.65
CA THR A 3 1.23 8.04 70.60
C THR A 3 1.86 8.52 69.30
N GLY A 4 2.58 7.62 68.63
CA GLY A 4 2.61 7.44 67.17
C GLY A 4 3.11 8.59 66.30
N THR A 5 4.15 8.31 65.51
CA THR A 5 4.33 8.59 64.06
C THR A 5 5.83 8.60 63.80
N ASP A 6 6.42 7.50 63.31
CA ASP A 6 7.81 7.53 62.78
C ASP A 6 8.11 6.41 61.76
N LYS A 7 7.16 5.51 61.46
CA LYS A 7 7.36 4.49 60.41
C LYS A 7 6.65 4.77 59.10
N HIS A 8 5.62 5.63 59.09
CA HIS A 8 4.90 5.96 57.87
C HIS A 8 5.52 7.14 57.10
N ASP A 9 6.25 8.03 57.79
CA ASP A 9 6.86 9.21 57.16
C ASP A 9 8.18 8.87 56.44
N MET A 10 8.95 7.89 56.93
CA MET A 10 10.16 7.40 56.25
C MET A 10 9.87 6.66 54.92
N GLU A 11 8.69 6.05 54.75
CA GLU A 11 8.33 5.38 53.50
C GLU A 11 7.79 6.35 52.43
N LEU A 12 7.26 7.52 52.83
CA LEU A 12 6.80 8.54 51.88
C LEU A 12 7.94 9.42 51.35
N GLU A 13 8.92 9.79 52.19
CA GLU A 13 10.14 10.50 51.75
C GLU A 13 11.00 9.63 50.80
N GLY A 14 10.97 8.32 51.02
CA GLY A 14 11.60 7.33 50.15
C GLY A 14 11.00 7.20 48.75
N ARG A 15 9.80 7.72 48.45
CA ARG A 15 9.23 7.70 47.08
C ARG A 15 9.48 8.97 46.29
N THR A 16 9.73 10.10 46.96
CA THR A 16 10.07 11.37 46.33
C THR A 16 11.56 11.44 45.94
N SER A 17 12.44 10.82 46.73
CA SER A 17 13.90 10.79 46.51
C SER A 17 14.36 10.11 45.20
N TRP A 18 13.61 9.13 44.68
CA TRP A 18 14.05 8.35 43.50
C TRP A 18 13.76 9.03 42.16
N LYS A 19 12.92 10.07 42.14
CA LYS A 19 12.58 10.79 40.89
C LYS A 19 13.76 11.59 40.33
N ASP A 20 14.74 11.92 41.16
CA ASP A 20 15.84 12.82 40.80
C ASP A 20 17.21 12.11 40.67
N VAL A 21 17.24 10.77 40.76
CA VAL A 21 18.50 9.98 40.67
C VAL A 21 19.11 10.03 39.27
N LEU A 22 18.27 10.10 38.23
CA LEU A 22 18.70 10.10 36.84
C LEU A 22 17.71 10.88 35.97
N ASP A 23 18.18 11.88 35.24
CA ASP A 23 17.38 12.55 34.22
C ASP A 23 17.17 11.61 33.03
N THR A 24 16.04 10.91 33.05
CA THR A 24 15.66 9.98 31.98
C THR A 24 15.34 10.70 30.66
N THR A 25 14.92 11.97 30.68
CA THR A 25 14.70 12.73 29.43
C THR A 25 16.03 12.95 28.74
N LEU A 26 17.02 13.48 29.49
CA LEU A 26 18.36 13.74 28.98
C LEU A 26 19.02 12.45 28.49
N LEU A 27 18.84 11.35 29.23
CA LEU A 27 19.33 10.03 28.83
C LEU A 27 18.78 9.62 27.46
N LEU A 28 17.45 9.63 27.30
CA LEU A 28 16.81 9.21 26.04
C LEU A 28 17.27 10.09 24.87
N ARG A 29 17.32 11.41 25.06
CA ARG A 29 17.82 12.35 24.05
C ARG A 29 19.25 12.06 23.63
N SER A 30 20.12 11.71 24.59
CA SER A 30 21.52 11.35 24.32
C SER A 30 21.69 10.00 23.59
N CYS A 31 20.68 9.13 23.65
CA CYS A 31 20.70 7.82 22.99
C CYS A 31 20.17 7.85 21.56
N VAL A 32 19.43 8.90 21.15
CA VAL A 32 18.70 8.95 19.87
C VAL A 32 19.60 8.68 18.68
N GLN A 33 20.72 9.42 18.55
CA GLN A 33 21.58 9.33 17.37
C GLN A 33 22.20 7.94 17.23
N ASN A 34 22.64 7.36 18.35
CA ASN A 34 23.22 6.02 18.35
C ASN A 34 22.17 4.95 18.07
N ALA A 35 20.98 5.07 18.65
CA ALA A 35 19.87 4.15 18.42
C ALA A 35 19.42 4.17 16.95
N VAL A 36 19.25 5.35 16.36
CA VAL A 36 18.91 5.50 14.94
C VAL A 36 20.08 5.07 14.05
N GLY A 37 21.33 5.26 14.46
CA GLY A 37 22.51 4.79 13.74
C GLY A 37 22.58 3.27 13.58
N MET A 38 21.91 2.51 14.46
CA MET A 38 21.75 1.06 14.34
C MET A 38 20.70 0.67 13.28
N LEU A 39 19.84 1.58 12.84
CA LEU A 39 18.76 1.27 11.90
C LEU A 39 19.26 1.25 10.46
N ARG A 40 18.75 0.30 9.68
CA ARG A 40 18.91 0.21 8.23
C ARG A 40 17.54 0.10 7.59
N ASP A 41 17.32 0.87 6.54
CA ASP A 41 16.13 0.75 5.71
C ASP A 41 16.42 -0.24 4.57
N GLN A 42 15.37 -0.86 4.02
CA GLN A 42 15.49 -1.78 2.89
C GLN A 42 16.07 -1.10 1.62
N MET A 43 15.98 0.23 1.54
CA MET A 43 16.56 1.04 0.47
C MET A 43 17.53 2.07 1.08
N GLU A 44 18.76 2.12 0.58
CA GLU A 44 19.86 2.92 1.14
C GLU A 44 19.79 4.41 0.76
N GLY A 45 18.71 5.09 1.12
CA GLY A 45 18.55 6.53 0.88
C GLY A 45 19.29 7.42 1.89
N GLY A 46 19.67 6.92 3.07
CA GLY A 46 20.34 7.68 4.15
C GLY A 46 19.52 8.79 4.82
N PHE A 47 18.59 9.42 4.10
CA PHE A 47 17.77 10.55 4.56
C PHE A 47 16.81 10.21 5.71
N ARG A 48 16.31 8.96 5.75
CA ARG A 48 15.32 8.54 6.77
C ARG A 48 15.89 8.57 8.18
N ASN A 49 17.16 8.19 8.37
CA ASN A 49 17.80 8.25 9.68
C ASN A 49 17.93 9.69 10.20
N THR A 50 18.30 10.65 9.35
CA THR A 50 18.31 12.07 9.72
C THR A 50 16.91 12.52 10.14
N ARG A 51 15.88 12.16 9.37
CA ARG A 51 14.49 12.50 9.68
C ARG A 51 14.02 11.89 11.01
N ARG A 52 14.35 10.63 11.29
CA ARG A 52 14.06 9.98 12.59
C ARG A 52 14.69 10.74 13.75
N VAL A 53 15.95 11.16 13.63
CA VAL A 53 16.64 11.93 14.68
C VAL A 53 15.93 13.25 14.94
N GLU A 54 15.57 13.99 13.89
CA GLU A 54 14.82 15.25 14.01
C GLU A 54 13.47 15.07 14.70
N ILE A 55 12.70 14.06 14.27
CA ILE A 55 11.38 13.77 14.84
C ILE A 55 11.51 13.40 16.32
N LEU A 56 12.37 12.43 16.64
CA LEU A 56 12.55 11.95 18.01
C LEU A 56 13.07 13.05 18.94
N LEU A 57 14.04 13.87 18.52
CA LEU A 57 14.52 14.98 19.35
C LEU A 57 13.46 16.07 19.58
N THR A 58 12.50 16.22 18.66
CA THR A 58 11.35 17.11 18.82
C THR A 58 10.33 16.54 19.81
N LEU A 59 10.02 15.24 19.68
CA LEU A 59 9.06 14.53 20.54
C LEU A 59 9.60 14.30 21.97
N LEU A 60 10.90 14.13 22.14
CA LEU A 60 11.58 13.96 23.43
C LEU A 60 11.85 15.29 24.14
N THR A 61 10.84 16.16 24.20
CA THR A 61 10.88 17.41 24.94
C THR A 61 9.84 17.40 26.05
N ASP A 62 10.24 17.75 27.27
CA ASP A 62 9.35 17.91 28.41
C ASP A 62 8.65 19.28 28.38
N ASN A 63 8.12 19.63 27.20
CA ASN A 63 7.34 20.84 27.05
C ASN A 63 5.87 20.52 27.36
N LYS A 64 5.44 20.89 28.56
CA LYS A 64 4.07 20.69 29.05
C LYS A 64 3.02 21.42 28.21
N ASP A 65 3.42 22.41 27.42
CA ASP A 65 2.52 23.17 26.55
C ASP A 65 2.13 22.40 25.27
N LYS A 66 2.86 21.33 24.93
CA LYS A 66 2.57 20.44 23.79
C LYS A 66 2.08 19.09 24.30
N ARG A 67 0.76 18.96 24.48
CA ARG A 67 0.09 17.75 25.01
C ARG A 67 0.60 16.44 24.38
N GLY A 68 0.80 16.41 23.06
CA GLY A 68 1.28 15.22 22.34
C GLY A 68 2.73 14.80 22.64
N THR A 69 3.66 15.74 22.90
CA THR A 69 5.08 15.39 23.15
C THR A 69 5.28 14.82 24.55
N ALA A 70 4.61 15.39 25.55
CA ALA A 70 4.63 14.88 26.91
C ALA A 70 4.07 13.44 26.99
N GLU A 71 2.97 13.18 26.27
CA GLU A 71 2.34 11.88 26.22
C GLU A 71 3.21 10.83 25.50
N PHE A 72 3.81 11.20 24.35
CA PHE A 72 4.77 10.35 23.65
C PHE A 72 5.94 9.94 24.58
N LEU A 73 6.55 10.92 25.27
CA LEU A 73 7.68 10.67 26.16
C LEU A 73 7.27 9.74 27.33
N ARG A 74 6.06 9.92 27.87
CA ARG A 74 5.52 9.06 28.93
C ARG A 74 5.34 7.61 28.45
N ILE A 75 4.77 7.41 27.26
CA ILE A 75 4.56 6.08 26.68
C ILE A 75 5.90 5.43 26.36
N LEU A 76 6.84 6.15 25.73
CA LEU A 76 8.16 5.63 25.40
C LEU A 76 8.92 5.15 26.65
N ARG A 77 8.89 5.94 27.74
CA ARG A 77 9.47 5.54 29.03
C ARG A 77 8.87 4.25 29.56
N ARG A 78 7.53 4.13 29.52
CA ARG A 78 6.82 2.93 29.97
C ARG A 78 7.22 1.71 29.12
N ARG A 79 7.26 1.85 27.80
CA ARG A 79 7.65 0.78 26.87
C ARG A 79 9.10 0.32 27.12
N LEU A 80 10.02 1.27 27.26
CA LEU A 80 11.43 0.96 27.59
C LEU A 80 11.56 0.29 28.95
N HIS A 81 10.80 0.74 29.96
CA HIS A 81 10.79 0.11 31.27
C HIS A 81 10.35 -1.36 31.20
N SER A 82 9.27 -1.67 30.46
CA SER A 82 8.82 -3.06 30.23
C SER A 82 9.89 -3.92 29.55
N LEU A 83 10.58 -3.37 28.55
CA LEU A 83 11.68 -4.07 27.87
C LEU A 83 12.87 -4.32 28.82
N LEU A 84 13.21 -3.34 29.67
CA LEU A 84 14.24 -3.49 30.69
C LEU A 84 13.87 -4.55 31.73
N GLU A 85 12.64 -4.55 32.24
CA GLU A 85 12.15 -5.58 33.16
C GLU A 85 12.21 -6.98 32.54
N THR A 86 11.84 -7.11 31.26
CA THR A 86 11.90 -8.38 30.53
C THR A 86 13.34 -8.86 30.38
N ARG A 87 14.27 -7.95 30.07
CA ARG A 87 15.71 -8.23 30.00
C ARG A 87 16.25 -8.73 31.35
N ASP A 88 15.89 -8.05 32.43
CA ASP A 88 16.39 -8.34 33.78
C ASP A 88 15.85 -9.66 34.33
N LYS A 89 14.62 -10.04 33.99
CA LYS A 89 14.10 -11.38 34.32
C LYS A 89 14.91 -12.50 33.65
N ASN A 90 15.39 -12.25 32.44
CA ASN A 90 16.11 -13.23 31.64
C ASN A 90 17.63 -13.25 31.90
N THR A 91 18.16 -12.29 32.68
CA THR A 91 19.59 -12.16 32.96
C THR A 91 19.83 -12.19 34.47
N THR A 92 20.50 -13.23 34.99
CA THR A 92 20.82 -13.36 36.43
C THR A 92 21.81 -12.31 36.97
N LEU A 93 22.28 -11.38 36.13
CA LEU A 93 23.49 -10.58 36.32
C LEU A 93 23.24 -9.09 36.65
N THR A 94 22.00 -8.63 36.81
CA THR A 94 21.71 -7.17 36.78
C THR A 94 21.40 -6.49 38.11
N LYS A 95 21.32 -7.20 39.25
CA LYS A 95 20.96 -6.55 40.53
C LYS A 95 22.08 -5.64 41.11
N ASN A 96 23.33 -5.82 40.71
CA ASN A 96 24.49 -5.07 41.22
C ASN A 96 25.33 -4.42 40.10
N TRP A 97 24.69 -3.99 39.00
CA TRP A 97 25.40 -3.50 37.81
C TRP A 97 26.37 -2.35 38.09
N VAL A 98 26.10 -1.50 39.09
CA VAL A 98 27.01 -0.41 39.51
C VAL A 98 28.32 -0.96 40.08
N ILE A 99 28.25 -2.03 40.89
CA ILE A 99 29.42 -2.68 41.48
C ILE A 99 30.23 -3.40 40.41
N THR A 100 29.53 -4.06 39.48
CA THR A 100 30.15 -4.68 38.30
C THR A 100 30.89 -3.64 37.47
N GLU A 101 30.28 -2.48 37.22
CA GLU A 101 30.91 -1.41 36.44
C GLU A 101 32.08 -0.75 37.17
N ALA A 102 31.99 -0.58 38.49
CA ALA A 102 33.08 -0.09 39.33
C ALA A 102 34.31 -1.01 39.34
N SER A 103 34.11 -2.30 39.02
CA SER A 103 35.18 -3.30 38.94
C SER A 103 35.74 -3.45 37.52
N ASN A 104 35.19 -2.72 36.53
CA ASN A 104 35.62 -2.76 35.14
C ASN A 104 36.63 -1.63 34.86
N ILE A 105 37.92 -1.95 34.97
CA ILE A 105 39.03 -0.99 34.82
C ILE A 105 39.02 -0.33 33.42
N ASP A 106 38.71 -1.09 32.37
CA ASP A 106 38.69 -0.56 31.00
C ASP A 106 37.58 0.47 30.83
N ALA A 107 36.37 0.18 31.32
CA ALA A 107 35.25 1.13 31.29
C ALA A 107 35.50 2.39 32.15
N LEU A 108 36.22 2.25 33.28
CA LEU A 108 36.65 3.39 34.09
C LEU A 108 37.64 4.28 33.33
N HIS A 109 38.63 3.68 32.66
CA HIS A 109 39.59 4.42 31.83
C HIS A 109 38.91 5.12 30.63
N GLU A 110 38.02 4.43 29.91
CA GLU A 110 37.29 5.02 28.78
C GLU A 110 36.30 6.12 29.19
N GLY A 111 35.71 6.01 30.38
CA GLY A 111 34.78 7.01 30.92
C GLY A 111 35.48 8.21 31.54
N GLY A 112 36.71 8.06 32.02
CA GLY A 112 37.53 9.08 32.69
C GLY A 112 37.06 9.42 34.12
N THR A 113 35.74 9.52 34.35
CA THR A 113 35.13 9.68 35.67
C THR A 113 34.09 8.60 35.92
N PHE A 114 33.89 8.21 37.18
CA PHE A 114 32.93 7.16 37.52
C PHE A 114 31.50 7.49 37.08
N ARG A 115 31.06 8.75 37.22
CA ARG A 115 29.73 9.19 36.74
C ARG A 115 29.58 9.00 35.22
N GLN A 116 30.60 9.35 34.44
CA GLN A 116 30.58 9.19 33.00
C GLN A 116 30.64 7.71 32.58
N THR A 117 31.40 6.88 33.30
CA THR A 117 31.41 5.42 33.11
C THR A 117 30.02 4.83 33.33
N LEU A 118 29.37 5.15 34.46
CA LEU A 118 27.99 4.70 34.72
C LEU A 118 27.01 5.21 33.67
N TRP A 119 27.14 6.46 33.22
CA TRP A 119 26.30 7.01 32.16
C TRP A 119 26.47 6.24 30.84
N LYS A 120 27.70 6.01 30.39
CA LYS A 120 27.99 5.20 29.19
C LYS A 120 27.45 3.78 29.32
N ARG A 121 27.54 3.17 30.52
CA ARG A 121 26.97 1.85 30.78
C ARG A 121 25.45 1.82 30.61
N ILE A 122 24.73 2.81 31.16
CA ILE A 122 23.28 2.94 30.97
C ILE A 122 22.95 3.16 29.49
N GLN A 123 23.69 4.02 28.79
CA GLN A 123 23.50 4.23 27.35
C GLN A 123 23.68 2.93 26.56
N ALA A 124 24.70 2.12 26.84
CA ALA A 124 24.94 0.83 26.19
C ALA A 124 23.78 -0.16 26.38
N VAL A 125 23.04 -0.05 27.49
CA VAL A 125 21.84 -0.86 27.78
C VAL A 125 20.61 -0.32 27.05
N VAL A 126 20.42 1.00 27.02
CA VAL A 126 19.22 1.66 26.50
C VAL A 126 19.23 1.79 24.97
N ILE A 127 20.40 2.08 24.36
CA ILE A 127 20.52 2.33 22.92
C ILE A 127 19.92 1.19 22.07
N PRO A 128 20.25 -0.10 22.30
CA PRO A 128 19.69 -1.19 21.49
C PRO A 128 18.18 -1.37 21.68
N LEU A 129 17.66 -1.15 22.90
CA LEU A 129 16.22 -1.25 23.18
C LEU A 129 15.45 -0.10 22.53
N LEU A 130 16.01 1.11 22.58
CA LEU A 130 15.45 2.26 21.88
C LEU A 130 15.48 2.05 20.37
N ALA A 131 16.58 1.53 19.81
CA ALA A 131 16.67 1.20 18.39
C ALA A 131 15.59 0.18 17.99
N GLN A 132 15.41 -0.88 18.78
CA GLN A 132 14.37 -1.88 18.55
C GLN A 132 12.97 -1.26 18.56
N LEU A 133 12.65 -0.40 19.53
CA LEU A 133 11.38 0.32 19.56
C LEU A 133 11.19 1.20 18.33
N VAL A 134 12.20 2.01 17.98
CA VAL A 134 12.14 2.90 16.79
C VAL A 134 11.94 2.08 15.51
N SER A 135 12.54 0.88 15.41
CA SER A 135 12.37 0.00 14.25
C SER A 135 10.92 -0.53 14.06
N VAL A 136 10.10 -0.50 15.11
CA VAL A 136 8.69 -0.89 15.08
C VAL A 136 7.79 0.32 14.87
N ILE A 137 8.05 1.43 15.57
CA ILE A 137 7.20 2.62 15.53
C ILE A 137 7.42 3.51 14.31
N ASP A 138 8.54 3.35 13.59
CA ASP A 138 8.82 4.13 12.38
C ASP A 138 8.59 3.35 11.07
N ARG A 139 8.02 2.13 11.15
CA ARG A 139 7.68 1.36 9.94
C ARG A 139 6.77 2.17 9.03
N ASP A 140 7.04 2.11 7.73
CA ASP A 140 6.31 2.86 6.69
C ASP A 140 6.28 4.38 6.93
N GLY A 141 7.23 4.91 7.70
CA GLY A 141 7.35 6.32 8.04
C GLY A 141 6.36 6.83 9.09
N ASN A 142 5.81 5.95 9.94
CA ASN A 142 4.74 6.28 10.88
C ASN A 142 5.01 7.47 11.81
N LEU A 143 6.28 7.75 12.17
CA LEU A 143 6.61 8.87 13.07
C LEU A 143 6.29 10.24 12.47
N ASP A 144 6.21 10.38 11.14
CA ASP A 144 5.89 11.66 10.50
C ASP A 144 4.47 12.12 10.84
N LEU A 145 3.53 11.20 11.06
CA LEU A 145 2.14 11.51 11.43
C LEU A 145 2.04 12.35 12.71
N LEU A 146 2.98 12.20 13.64
CA LEU A 146 2.97 12.95 14.90
C LEU A 146 3.36 14.43 14.72
N LEU A 147 4.24 14.73 13.76
CA LEU A 147 4.74 16.09 13.51
C LEU A 147 4.10 16.75 12.29
N ASP A 148 3.39 16.00 11.46
CA ASP A 148 2.65 16.55 10.33
C ASP A 148 1.56 17.53 10.80
N THR A 149 1.56 18.72 10.21
CA THR A 149 0.58 19.78 10.50
C THR A 149 -0.77 19.50 9.86
N ASN A 150 -0.82 18.67 8.82
CA ASN A 150 -2.05 18.28 8.12
C ASN A 150 -2.76 17.11 8.83
N THR A 151 -2.08 16.42 9.74
CA THR A 151 -2.66 15.33 10.51
C THR A 151 -3.39 15.89 11.74
N GLY A 152 -4.69 15.65 11.82
CA GLY A 152 -5.55 16.09 12.93
C GLY A 152 -5.20 15.43 14.27
N GLU A 153 -5.51 16.12 15.37
CA GLU A 153 -5.23 15.63 16.73
C GLU A 153 -5.86 14.25 17.04
N PRO A 154 -7.07 13.89 16.58
CA PRO A 154 -7.62 12.56 16.81
C PRO A 154 -6.80 11.42 16.18
N ILE A 155 -6.10 11.68 15.07
CA ILE A 155 -5.23 10.70 14.43
C ILE A 155 -3.93 10.55 15.22
N LYS A 156 -3.38 11.66 15.72
CA LYS A 156 -2.21 11.65 16.61
C LYS A 156 -2.52 10.95 17.94
N GLN A 157 -3.73 11.15 18.47
CA GLN A 157 -4.19 10.44 19.65
C GLN A 157 -4.31 8.93 19.39
N LEU A 158 -4.89 8.53 18.26
CA LEU A 158 -4.94 7.12 17.86
C LEU A 158 -3.53 6.51 17.74
N TRP A 159 -2.57 7.26 17.17
CA TRP A 159 -1.17 6.85 17.11
C TRP A 159 -0.62 6.56 18.51
N LEU A 160 -0.82 7.48 19.46
CA LEU A 160 -0.36 7.34 20.84
C LEU A 160 -1.07 6.19 21.56
N ASP A 161 -2.36 5.98 21.32
CA ASP A 161 -3.13 4.90 21.93
C ASP A 161 -2.64 3.53 21.44
N ILE A 162 -2.39 3.36 20.13
CA ILE A 162 -1.80 2.13 19.57
C ILE A 162 -0.39 1.92 20.10
N PHE A 163 0.47 2.95 20.08
CA PHE A 163 1.80 2.88 20.69
C PHE A 163 1.73 2.66 22.21
N GLY A 164 0.62 2.98 22.85
CA GLY A 164 0.40 2.75 24.26
C GLY A 164 0.06 1.30 24.62
N ASP A 165 -0.56 0.55 23.72
CA ASP A 165 -1.12 -0.78 24.00
C ASP A 165 -0.11 -1.91 23.71
N ASP A 166 0.41 -2.55 24.77
CA ASP A 166 1.39 -3.64 24.67
C ASP A 166 0.87 -4.89 23.96
N LYS A 167 -0.45 -5.09 23.90
CA LYS A 167 -1.06 -6.23 23.20
C LYS A 167 -1.30 -5.93 21.73
N LEU A 168 -1.65 -4.68 21.41
CA LEU A 168 -1.90 -4.27 20.04
C LEU A 168 -0.59 -4.07 19.27
N LEU A 169 0.42 -3.44 19.88
CA LEU A 169 1.74 -3.25 19.27
C LEU A 169 2.81 -3.95 20.11
N ASP A 170 3.09 -5.19 19.73
CA ASP A 170 4.18 -5.96 20.31
C ASP A 170 5.53 -5.54 19.71
N VAL A 171 6.55 -5.55 20.55
CA VAL A 171 7.91 -5.17 20.18
C VAL A 171 8.78 -6.40 20.37
N PRO A 172 9.19 -7.07 19.27
CA PRO A 172 9.92 -8.31 19.38
C PRO A 172 11.19 -8.07 20.20
N PHE A 173 11.34 -8.84 21.27
CA PHE A 173 12.53 -8.79 22.11
C PHE A 173 13.69 -9.39 21.31
N PRO A 174 14.87 -8.75 21.27
CA PRO A 174 16.03 -9.31 20.60
C PRO A 174 16.56 -10.51 21.40
N TYR A 175 15.98 -11.70 21.18
CA TYR A 175 16.45 -12.96 21.77
C TYR A 175 17.83 -13.38 21.21
N SER A 176 18.18 -12.87 20.04
CA SER A 176 19.45 -13.19 19.36
C SER A 176 20.52 -12.18 19.75
N SER A 177 21.20 -12.42 20.88
CA SER A 177 22.68 -12.45 20.97
C SER A 177 23.17 -12.26 22.41
N VAL A 178 23.61 -13.38 22.97
CA VAL A 178 24.49 -13.46 24.15
C VAL A 178 25.89 -12.84 23.85
N ASP A 179 26.13 -12.36 22.63
CA ASP A 179 27.36 -11.65 22.27
C ASP A 179 27.31 -10.19 22.74
N ASN A 180 27.82 -9.99 23.94
CA ASN A 180 28.01 -8.71 24.63
C ASN A 180 29.00 -7.73 23.94
N ASN A 181 29.41 -7.94 22.68
CA ASN A 181 30.57 -7.25 22.12
C ASN A 181 30.49 -6.74 20.67
N SER A 182 29.31 -6.41 20.15
CA SER A 182 29.24 -5.71 18.85
C SER A 182 28.39 -4.44 18.90
N THR A 183 29.10 -3.30 18.94
CA THR A 183 28.66 -1.94 18.60
C THR A 183 28.18 -1.81 17.13
N SER A 184 28.12 -2.91 16.38
CA SER A 184 27.80 -2.97 14.96
C SER A 184 26.56 -3.80 14.61
N LYS A 185 25.65 -4.05 15.57
CA LYS A 185 24.36 -4.72 15.26
C LYS A 185 23.45 -3.75 14.53
N THR A 186 23.20 -4.04 13.25
CA THR A 186 22.23 -3.32 12.45
C THR A 186 20.84 -3.95 12.62
N ILE A 187 19.82 -3.11 12.75
CA ILE A 187 18.41 -3.51 12.84
C ILE A 187 17.73 -3.06 11.55
N LEU A 188 17.19 -4.02 10.80
CA LEU A 188 16.43 -3.71 9.59
C LEU A 188 15.05 -3.21 9.97
N VAL A 189 14.69 -2.01 9.53
CA VAL A 189 13.32 -1.49 9.61
C VAL A 189 12.52 -2.15 8.49
N GLN A 190 11.56 -2.98 8.88
CA GLN A 190 10.65 -3.63 7.94
C GLN A 190 9.63 -2.60 7.42
N ASN A 191 9.47 -2.52 6.12
CA ASN A 191 8.43 -1.69 5.49
C ASN A 191 7.53 -2.57 4.64
N ASN A 192 6.23 -2.32 4.75
CA ASN A 192 5.17 -2.94 3.97
C ASN A 192 4.81 -2.07 2.76
N ILE A 193 5.04 -0.76 2.87
CA ILE A 193 4.89 0.21 1.79
C ILE A 193 6.25 0.41 1.10
N PRO A 194 6.32 0.31 -0.25
CA PRO A 194 7.54 0.60 -0.99
C PRO A 194 7.98 2.06 -0.77
N ILE A 195 9.12 2.25 -0.08
CA ILE A 195 9.69 3.59 0.21
C ILE A 195 10.20 4.29 -1.07
N ASP A 196 10.45 3.54 -2.15
CA ASP A 196 10.99 4.04 -3.42
C ASP A 196 10.17 5.17 -4.06
N LYS A 197 8.93 5.36 -3.62
CA LYS A 197 7.99 6.36 -4.15
C LYS A 197 7.76 7.57 -3.26
N ASN A 198 8.52 7.75 -2.16
CA ASN A 198 8.26 8.77 -1.12
C ASN A 198 6.84 8.71 -0.53
N ILE A 199 6.16 7.56 -0.67
CA ILE A 199 4.83 7.34 -0.08
C ILE A 199 5.05 6.89 1.37
N ILE A 200 4.50 7.65 2.31
CA ILE A 200 4.49 7.35 3.74
C ILE A 200 3.06 6.95 4.11
N CYS A 201 2.91 6.09 5.12
CA CYS A 201 1.60 5.74 5.63
C CYS A 201 0.81 6.98 6.10
N VAL A 202 -0.49 6.99 5.83
CA VAL A 202 -1.40 8.06 6.26
C VAL A 202 -2.23 7.67 7.48
N MET A 203 -2.37 6.37 7.75
CA MET A 203 -3.05 5.83 8.92
C MET A 203 -2.01 5.35 9.98
N PRO A 204 -2.23 5.62 11.28
CA PRO A 204 -1.34 5.12 12.32
C PRO A 204 -1.26 3.59 12.31
N PHE A 205 -0.04 3.06 12.24
CA PHE A 205 0.27 1.63 12.27
C PHE A 205 -0.57 0.77 11.29
N SER A 206 -0.78 1.22 10.05
CA SER A 206 -1.59 0.52 9.04
C SER A 206 -1.22 -0.94 8.83
N TRP A 207 0.07 -1.26 8.81
CA TRP A 207 0.57 -2.63 8.71
C TRP A 207 0.05 -3.49 9.86
N ARG A 208 0.03 -2.96 11.09
CA ARG A 208 -0.44 -3.70 12.26
C ARG A 208 -1.96 -3.84 12.26
N ILE A 209 -2.69 -2.81 11.85
CA ILE A 209 -4.15 -2.88 11.70
C ILE A 209 -4.52 -3.93 10.64
N LYS A 210 -3.76 -4.00 9.54
CA LYS A 210 -3.92 -5.02 8.52
C LYS A 210 -3.68 -6.42 9.09
N ASP A 211 -2.54 -6.66 9.73
CA ASP A 211 -2.22 -7.97 10.33
C ASP A 211 -3.28 -8.37 11.37
N TYR A 212 -3.76 -7.41 12.16
CA TYR A 212 -4.79 -7.63 13.17
C TYR A 212 -6.14 -8.03 12.55
N LEU A 213 -6.55 -7.39 11.45
CA LEU A 213 -7.78 -7.76 10.73
C LEU A 213 -7.63 -9.11 10.02
N ASP A 214 -6.46 -9.42 9.48
CA ASP A 214 -6.17 -10.74 8.90
C ASP A 214 -6.23 -11.86 9.96
N GLU A 215 -5.68 -11.62 11.16
CA GLU A 215 -5.77 -12.52 12.32
C GLU A 215 -7.24 -12.72 12.75
N LEU A 216 -8.02 -11.64 12.84
CA LEU A 216 -9.45 -11.70 13.17
C LEU A 216 -10.26 -12.46 12.11
N TRP A 217 -9.91 -12.30 10.83
CA TRP A 217 -10.55 -13.03 9.74
C TRP A 217 -10.31 -14.54 9.86
N ILE A 218 -9.06 -14.95 10.12
CA ILE A 218 -8.72 -16.37 10.34
C ILE A 218 -9.45 -16.91 11.56
N TYR A 219 -9.52 -16.13 12.65
CA TYR A 219 -10.23 -16.51 13.87
C TYR A 219 -11.73 -16.74 13.59
N ALA A 220 -12.38 -15.82 12.88
CA ALA A 220 -13.78 -15.93 12.49
C ALA A 220 -14.03 -17.18 11.62
N LEU A 221 -13.13 -17.49 10.67
CA LEU A 221 -13.23 -18.64 9.78
C LEU A 221 -13.15 -20.00 10.52
N GLN A 222 -12.47 -20.04 11.67
CA GLN A 222 -12.28 -21.27 12.45
C GLN A 222 -13.41 -21.57 13.43
N HIS A 223 -14.23 -20.58 13.81
CA HIS A 223 -15.13 -20.71 14.96
C HIS A 223 -16.62 -20.74 14.60
N GLU A 224 -17.10 -20.18 13.47
CA GLU A 224 -18.53 -20.13 13.12
C GLU A 224 -18.84 -20.07 11.60
N ASP A 225 -20.12 -20.20 11.25
CA ASP A 225 -20.65 -20.05 9.87
C ASP A 225 -20.32 -18.66 9.29
N GLN A 226 -19.54 -18.66 8.21
CA GLN A 226 -18.98 -17.54 7.47
C GLN A 226 -19.95 -16.35 7.28
N THR A 227 -19.85 -15.28 8.09
CA THR A 227 -20.52 -14.02 7.74
C THR A 227 -19.64 -12.79 7.97
N GLN A 228 -19.62 -11.89 7.00
CA GLN A 228 -18.97 -10.58 7.10
C GLN A 228 -19.47 -9.78 8.32
N ARG A 229 -20.74 -9.97 8.71
CA ARG A 229 -21.34 -9.34 9.89
C ARG A 229 -20.70 -9.75 11.21
N GLN A 230 -20.29 -11.01 11.36
CA GLN A 230 -19.57 -11.46 12.57
C GLN A 230 -18.19 -10.81 12.66
N LEU A 231 -17.47 -10.66 11.54
CA LEU A 231 -16.17 -9.97 11.54
C LEU A 231 -16.32 -8.53 12.02
N GLU A 232 -17.36 -7.83 11.57
CA GLU A 232 -17.67 -6.49 12.05
C GLU A 232 -18.02 -6.46 13.55
N GLU A 233 -18.80 -7.42 14.01
CA GLU A 233 -19.16 -7.53 15.43
C GLU A 233 -17.93 -7.79 16.30
N PHE A 234 -17.05 -8.71 15.89
CA PHE A 234 -15.79 -8.98 16.57
C PHE A 234 -14.90 -7.76 16.57
N PHE A 235 -14.73 -7.11 15.42
CA PHE A 235 -13.94 -5.89 15.31
C PHE A 235 -14.50 -4.79 16.23
N GLY A 236 -15.81 -4.59 16.26
CA GLY A 236 -16.48 -3.61 17.15
C GLY A 236 -16.27 -3.88 18.65
N LYS A 237 -15.98 -5.13 19.05
CA LYS A 237 -15.64 -5.49 20.44
C LYS A 237 -14.17 -5.22 20.80
N THR A 238 -13.32 -4.98 19.82
CA THR A 238 -11.89 -4.69 20.03
C THR A 238 -11.69 -3.26 20.56
N PRO A 239 -10.58 -2.97 21.26
CA PRO A 239 -10.25 -1.60 21.67
C PRO A 239 -10.20 -0.63 20.47
N LEU A 240 -9.59 -1.04 19.36
CA LEU A 240 -9.47 -0.25 18.14
C LEU A 240 -10.84 0.00 17.49
N GLY A 241 -11.66 -1.04 17.33
CA GLY A 241 -12.99 -0.90 16.74
C GLY A 241 -13.92 -0.02 17.59
N ARG A 242 -13.86 -0.13 18.93
CA ARG A 242 -14.60 0.77 19.82
C ARG A 242 -14.15 2.22 19.70
N TYR A 243 -12.85 2.47 19.58
CA TYR A 243 -12.32 3.82 19.37
C TYR A 243 -12.92 4.45 18.11
N ILE A 244 -12.91 3.72 17.00
CA ILE A 244 -13.46 4.18 15.72
C ILE A 244 -14.98 4.39 15.82
N ALA A 245 -15.70 3.46 16.45
CA ALA A 245 -17.17 3.53 16.56
C ALA A 245 -17.69 4.71 17.39
N ILE A 246 -16.89 5.22 18.35
CA ILE A 246 -17.25 6.38 19.18
C ILE A 246 -17.00 7.71 18.45
N ALA A 247 -16.09 7.73 17.46
CA ALA A 247 -15.81 8.91 16.67
C ALA A 247 -17.03 9.35 15.83
N ASP A 248 -17.07 10.62 15.46
CA ASP A 248 -18.12 11.13 14.56
C ASP A 248 -17.99 10.58 13.13
N ASN A 249 -19.01 10.78 12.32
CA ASN A 249 -19.05 10.25 10.94
C ASN A 249 -17.92 10.82 10.07
N GLU A 250 -17.47 12.06 10.31
CA GLU A 250 -16.39 12.69 9.55
C GLU A 250 -15.06 11.99 9.84
N MET A 251 -14.75 11.78 11.12
CA MET A 251 -13.55 11.07 11.55
C MET A 251 -13.58 9.59 11.17
N GLN A 252 -14.73 8.93 11.27
CA GLN A 252 -14.87 7.55 10.78
C GLN A 252 -14.57 7.46 9.28
N THR A 253 -15.08 8.42 8.50
CA THR A 253 -14.84 8.50 7.05
C THR A 253 -13.36 8.74 6.76
N GLU A 254 -12.72 9.64 7.49
CA GLU A 254 -11.29 9.93 7.35
C GLU A 254 -10.43 8.70 7.66
N LEU A 255 -10.69 8.01 8.78
CA LEU A 255 -9.97 6.80 9.16
C LEU A 255 -10.17 5.67 8.14
N PHE A 256 -11.39 5.52 7.60
CA PHE A 256 -11.68 4.56 6.55
C PHE A 256 -10.86 4.84 5.28
N HIS A 257 -10.84 6.07 4.79
CA HIS A 257 -10.11 6.43 3.57
C HIS A 257 -8.59 6.33 3.75
N ARG A 258 -8.06 6.78 4.90
CA ARG A 258 -6.63 6.63 5.22
C ARG A 258 -6.22 5.17 5.25
N TYR A 259 -7.01 4.32 5.92
CA TYR A 259 -6.74 2.89 5.97
C TYR A 259 -6.83 2.24 4.59
N LEU A 260 -7.84 2.58 3.79
CA LEU A 260 -8.03 2.07 2.43
C LEU A 260 -6.84 2.42 1.52
N GLN A 261 -6.35 3.66 1.59
CA GLN A 261 -5.18 4.10 0.84
C GLN A 261 -3.92 3.32 1.22
N ASP A 262 -3.64 3.21 2.52
CA ASP A 262 -2.48 2.45 3.00
C ASP A 262 -2.61 0.96 2.66
N PHE A 263 -3.83 0.40 2.74
CA PHE A 263 -4.10 -0.98 2.38
C PHE A 263 -3.78 -1.27 0.92
N ILE A 264 -4.19 -0.40 -0.01
CA ILE A 264 -3.82 -0.49 -1.43
C ILE A 264 -2.30 -0.44 -1.58
N THR A 265 -1.65 0.51 -0.90
CA THR A 265 -0.20 0.71 -1.02
C THR A 265 0.61 -0.48 -0.48
N MET A 266 0.12 -1.15 0.57
CA MET A 266 0.73 -2.36 1.12
C MET A 266 0.45 -3.63 0.30
N THR A 267 -0.62 -3.66 -0.49
CA THR A 267 -1.14 -4.90 -1.11
C THR A 267 -1.01 -4.92 -2.63
N MET A 268 -0.88 -3.76 -3.28
CA MET A 268 -0.80 -3.62 -4.73
C MET A 268 0.44 -2.84 -5.15
N ASN A 269 0.93 -3.09 -6.37
CA ASN A 269 2.02 -2.28 -6.93
C ASN A 269 1.45 -1.00 -7.54
N VAL A 270 1.59 0.10 -6.80
CA VAL A 270 1.15 1.44 -7.20
C VAL A 270 2.31 2.17 -7.87
N THR A 271 2.22 2.55 -9.14
CA THR A 271 3.35 3.16 -9.86
C THR A 271 3.38 4.68 -9.88
N SER A 272 2.24 5.33 -9.60
CA SER A 272 2.09 6.79 -9.59
C SER A 272 1.01 7.23 -8.60
N GLU A 273 0.96 8.52 -8.28
CA GLU A 273 -0.12 9.10 -7.46
C GLU A 273 -1.48 8.97 -8.17
N GLU A 274 -1.50 9.11 -9.51
CA GLU A 274 -2.70 8.89 -10.31
C GLU A 274 -3.23 7.46 -10.17
N ASP A 275 -2.35 6.46 -10.21
CA ASP A 275 -2.73 5.06 -10.02
C ASP A 275 -3.28 4.82 -8.61
N LEU A 276 -2.67 5.43 -7.59
CA LEU A 276 -3.15 5.33 -6.20
C LEU A 276 -4.58 5.85 -6.10
N GLN A 277 -4.84 7.03 -6.65
CA GLN A 277 -6.17 7.66 -6.63
C GLN A 277 -7.23 6.82 -7.35
N LEU A 278 -6.88 6.20 -8.48
CA LEU A 278 -7.80 5.32 -9.22
C LEU A 278 -8.06 4.01 -8.47
N LEU A 279 -7.03 3.40 -7.90
CA LEU A 279 -7.15 2.15 -7.14
C LEU A 279 -7.91 2.36 -5.82
N CYS A 280 -7.71 3.50 -5.15
CA CYS A 280 -8.51 3.86 -3.97
C CYS A 280 -9.98 4.01 -4.34
N GLY A 281 -10.30 4.76 -5.41
CA GLY A 281 -11.68 4.89 -5.89
C GLY A 281 -12.30 3.54 -6.29
N ALA A 282 -11.52 2.67 -6.95
CA ALA A 282 -11.97 1.34 -7.32
C ALA A 282 -12.31 0.49 -6.08
N LEU A 283 -11.44 0.45 -5.07
CA LEU A 283 -11.69 -0.31 -3.84
C LEU A 283 -12.85 0.28 -3.02
N THR A 284 -13.03 1.61 -3.00
CA THR A 284 -14.22 2.23 -2.42
C THR A 284 -15.49 1.76 -3.12
N CYS A 285 -15.50 1.69 -4.46
CA CYS A 285 -16.64 1.14 -5.21
C CYS A 285 -16.87 -0.34 -4.89
N CYS A 286 -15.82 -1.14 -4.74
CA CYS A 286 -15.94 -2.55 -4.33
C CYS A 286 -16.59 -2.69 -2.95
N VAL A 287 -16.20 -1.83 -1.99
CA VAL A 287 -16.80 -1.81 -0.65
C VAL A 287 -18.29 -1.48 -0.74
N ASN A 288 -18.66 -0.45 -1.49
CA ASN A 288 -20.06 -0.06 -1.67
C ASN A 288 -20.88 -1.17 -2.34
N GLU A 289 -20.36 -1.78 -3.40
CA GLU A 289 -21.01 -2.88 -4.12
C GLU A 289 -21.22 -4.09 -3.21
N LEU A 290 -20.18 -4.50 -2.46
CA LEU A 290 -20.27 -5.64 -1.55
C LEU A 290 -21.28 -5.40 -0.41
N ARG A 291 -21.29 -4.19 0.16
CA ARG A 291 -22.22 -3.79 1.21
C ARG A 291 -23.67 -3.78 0.73
N LEU A 292 -23.93 -3.27 -0.48
CA LEU A 292 -25.26 -3.31 -1.07
C LEU A 292 -25.78 -4.74 -1.23
N CYS A 293 -24.93 -5.67 -1.67
CA CYS A 293 -25.31 -7.07 -1.82
C CYS A 293 -25.66 -7.75 -0.48
N HIS A 294 -25.00 -7.36 0.63
CA HIS A 294 -25.20 -7.99 1.95
C HIS A 294 -26.33 -7.35 2.77
N ASP A 295 -26.38 -6.02 2.82
CA ASP A 295 -27.26 -5.29 3.74
C ASP A 295 -28.45 -4.62 3.05
N GLY A 296 -28.51 -4.64 1.71
CA GLY A 296 -29.55 -4.01 0.91
C GLY A 296 -29.56 -2.48 0.95
N MET A 297 -28.95 -1.87 1.97
CA MET A 297 -28.80 -0.43 2.18
C MET A 297 -27.42 -0.12 2.76
N CYS A 298 -26.68 0.81 2.15
CA CYS A 298 -25.43 1.34 2.71
C CYS A 298 -25.73 2.46 3.72
N ALA A 299 -26.27 2.12 4.89
CA ALA A 299 -26.42 3.08 5.98
C ALA A 299 -25.09 3.25 6.72
N GLY A 300 -24.62 4.49 6.89
CA GLY A 300 -23.41 4.81 7.66
C GLY A 300 -22.08 4.50 6.97
N VAL A 301 -20.99 4.94 7.63
CA VAL A 301 -19.61 4.75 7.17
C VAL A 301 -19.22 3.28 7.23
N ALA A 302 -18.52 2.78 6.21
CA ALA A 302 -18.03 1.41 6.21
C ALA A 302 -16.95 1.22 7.29
N SER A 303 -17.05 0.12 8.04
CA SER A 303 -15.99 -0.29 8.97
C SER A 303 -14.73 -0.78 8.22
N LEU A 304 -13.56 -0.72 8.87
CA LEU A 304 -12.29 -1.18 8.27
C LEU A 304 -12.31 -2.64 7.75
N PRO A 305 -12.98 -3.61 8.43
CA PRO A 305 -13.19 -4.96 7.91
C PRO A 305 -13.71 -5.06 6.46
N TRP A 306 -14.52 -4.11 6.00
CA TRP A 306 -15.03 -4.13 4.63
C TRP A 306 -13.95 -3.94 3.58
N VAL A 307 -12.86 -3.24 3.89
CA VAL A 307 -11.74 -3.04 2.96
C VAL A 307 -11.12 -4.40 2.59
N HIS A 308 -10.94 -5.27 3.57
CA HIS A 308 -10.42 -6.63 3.37
C HIS A 308 -11.39 -7.51 2.58
N ALA A 309 -12.66 -7.52 2.99
CA ALA A 309 -13.69 -8.32 2.33
C ALA A 309 -13.85 -7.92 0.86
N ALA A 310 -13.93 -6.62 0.58
CA ALA A 310 -14.02 -6.08 -0.77
C ALA A 310 -12.76 -6.36 -1.59
N TYR A 311 -11.57 -6.23 -0.99
CA TYR A 311 -10.35 -6.58 -1.70
C TYR A 311 -10.31 -8.06 -2.08
N ASN A 312 -10.67 -8.96 -1.14
CA ASN A 312 -10.64 -10.40 -1.39
C ASN A 312 -11.65 -10.82 -2.46
N GLU A 313 -12.87 -10.26 -2.42
CA GLU A 313 -13.91 -10.55 -3.41
C GLU A 313 -13.55 -10.02 -4.80
N PHE A 314 -13.06 -8.77 -4.88
CA PHE A 314 -12.82 -8.09 -6.16
C PHE A 314 -11.34 -8.12 -6.62
N LYS A 315 -10.48 -8.92 -5.98
CA LYS A 315 -9.03 -8.95 -6.18
C LYS A 315 -8.62 -9.06 -7.65
N ASN A 316 -9.25 -9.99 -8.38
CA ASN A 316 -8.91 -10.26 -9.77
C ASN A 316 -9.22 -9.05 -10.67
N ARG A 317 -10.35 -8.36 -10.42
CA ARG A 317 -10.75 -7.15 -11.14
C ARG A 317 -9.81 -5.99 -10.85
N LEU A 318 -9.46 -5.78 -9.57
CA LEU A 318 -8.51 -4.74 -9.15
C LEU A 318 -7.11 -4.96 -9.75
N GLN A 319 -6.61 -6.20 -9.75
CA GLN A 319 -5.34 -6.52 -10.40
C GLN A 319 -5.39 -6.31 -11.91
N ASN A 320 -6.51 -6.63 -12.56
CA ASN A 320 -6.67 -6.38 -13.99
C ASN A 320 -6.71 -4.88 -14.31
N LEU A 321 -7.42 -4.10 -13.49
CA LEU A 321 -7.41 -2.64 -13.56
C LEU A 321 -5.99 -2.08 -13.44
N SER A 322 -5.21 -2.52 -12.45
CA SER A 322 -3.82 -2.09 -12.23
C SER A 322 -2.95 -2.31 -13.48
N ARG A 323 -3.09 -3.45 -14.17
CA ARG A 323 -2.38 -3.73 -15.43
C ARG A 323 -2.75 -2.78 -16.56
N MET A 324 -4.02 -2.36 -16.63
CA MET A 324 -4.52 -1.46 -17.68
C MET A 324 -4.16 0.00 -17.43
N ILE A 325 -4.30 0.50 -16.19
CA ILE A 325 -3.98 1.91 -15.87
C ILE A 325 -2.48 2.22 -15.94
N SER A 326 -1.63 1.21 -15.80
CA SER A 326 -0.18 1.31 -16.02
C SER A 326 0.19 1.69 -17.46
N ILE A 327 -0.77 1.75 -18.39
CA ILE A 327 -0.56 2.19 -19.76
C ILE A 327 -0.62 3.72 -19.83
N PRO A 328 0.41 4.38 -20.40
CA PRO A 328 0.44 5.84 -20.49
C PRO A 328 -0.84 6.41 -21.12
N ARG A 329 -1.33 7.52 -20.55
CA ARG A 329 -2.55 8.27 -20.95
C ARG A 329 -3.89 7.62 -20.58
N VAL A 330 -3.95 6.32 -20.28
CA VAL A 330 -5.20 5.66 -19.87
C VAL A 330 -5.66 6.18 -18.51
N GLY A 331 -4.78 6.17 -17.50
CA GLY A 331 -5.12 6.63 -16.14
C GLY A 331 -5.58 8.10 -16.08
N GLN A 332 -4.91 9.00 -16.79
CA GLN A 332 -5.23 10.43 -16.81
C GLN A 332 -6.65 10.71 -17.34
N GLY A 333 -7.09 9.98 -18.36
CA GLY A 333 -8.45 10.13 -18.90
C GLY A 333 -9.55 9.68 -17.92
N LEU A 334 -9.24 8.72 -17.05
CA LEU A 334 -10.19 8.17 -16.07
C LEU A 334 -10.34 9.09 -14.84
N LEU A 335 -9.31 9.85 -14.47
CA LEU A 335 -9.35 10.73 -13.30
C LEU A 335 -10.38 11.85 -13.40
N VAL A 336 -10.68 12.29 -14.63
CA VAL A 336 -11.62 13.40 -14.91
C VAL A 336 -13.06 13.04 -14.54
N ASN A 337 -13.40 11.75 -14.49
CA ASN A 337 -14.77 11.29 -14.28
C ASN A 337 -14.97 10.79 -12.84
N THR A 338 -15.55 11.64 -11.98
CA THR A 338 -15.82 11.29 -10.58
C THR A 338 -16.90 10.22 -10.42
N HIS A 339 -17.88 10.17 -11.33
CA HIS A 339 -19.01 9.21 -11.28
C HIS A 339 -18.62 7.73 -11.45
N ILE A 340 -17.39 7.46 -11.90
CA ILE A 340 -16.85 6.10 -11.99
C ILE A 340 -15.94 5.74 -10.80
N ARG A 341 -15.56 6.72 -9.96
CA ARG A 341 -14.65 6.56 -8.81
C ARG A 341 -15.36 6.49 -7.45
N GLU A 342 -16.56 7.05 -7.35
CA GLU A 342 -17.36 7.11 -6.11
C GLU A 342 -18.74 6.45 -6.30
N GLY A 343 -18.78 5.37 -7.09
CA GLY A 343 -20.00 4.65 -7.41
C GLY A 343 -20.38 3.58 -6.38
N MET A 344 -21.57 3.02 -6.59
CA MET A 344 -22.09 1.85 -5.87
C MET A 344 -21.74 0.51 -6.56
N GLU A 345 -20.99 0.58 -7.67
CA GLU A 345 -20.58 -0.55 -8.49
C GLU A 345 -19.15 -0.27 -8.97
N LEU A 346 -18.25 -1.24 -8.86
CA LEU A 346 -16.95 -1.19 -9.50
C LEU A 346 -17.16 -1.21 -11.01
N VAL A 347 -16.88 -0.09 -11.68
CA VAL A 347 -16.94 0.03 -13.15
C VAL A 347 -15.59 0.43 -13.76
N LEU A 348 -14.64 0.89 -12.94
CA LEU A 348 -13.36 1.44 -13.36
C LEU A 348 -12.55 0.49 -14.25
N ASP A 349 -12.59 -0.81 -13.99
CA ASP A 349 -11.93 -1.83 -14.82
C ASP A 349 -12.51 -1.89 -16.23
N VAL A 350 -13.84 -1.79 -16.38
CA VAL A 350 -14.52 -1.77 -17.68
C VAL A 350 -14.24 -0.46 -18.45
N TYR A 351 -14.23 0.68 -17.75
CA TYR A 351 -13.88 1.97 -18.37
C TYR A 351 -12.40 2.03 -18.76
N ALA A 352 -11.50 1.45 -17.95
CA ALA A 352 -10.10 1.31 -18.28
C ALA A 352 -9.91 0.42 -19.51
N ALA A 353 -10.67 -0.67 -19.64
CA ALA A 353 -10.65 -1.50 -20.84
C ALA A 353 -11.12 -0.73 -22.07
N LEU A 354 -12.19 0.06 -21.97
CA LEU A 354 -12.65 0.92 -23.07
C LEU A 354 -11.57 1.93 -23.49
N ALA A 355 -10.97 2.63 -22.53
CA ALA A 355 -9.91 3.60 -22.79
C ALA A 355 -8.65 2.92 -23.38
N CYS A 356 -8.33 1.69 -22.97
CA CYS A 356 -7.27 0.89 -23.58
C CYS A 356 -7.58 0.56 -25.05
N VAL A 357 -8.82 0.17 -25.36
CA VAL A 357 -9.22 -0.11 -26.74
C VAL A 357 -9.18 1.16 -27.59
N GLU A 358 -9.65 2.30 -27.06
CA GLU A 358 -9.54 3.61 -27.73
C GLU A 358 -8.08 4.03 -27.96
N HIS A 359 -7.19 3.73 -27.02
CA HIS A 359 -5.77 3.97 -27.16
C HIS A 359 -5.12 3.12 -28.27
N LEU A 360 -5.68 1.94 -28.54
CA LEU A 360 -5.21 1.04 -29.60
C LEU A 360 -5.71 1.41 -31.00
N GLU A 361 -6.52 2.47 -31.14
CA GLU A 361 -6.94 2.95 -32.46
C GLU A 361 -5.71 3.31 -33.31
N PRO A 362 -5.59 2.73 -34.52
CA PRO A 362 -4.37 2.86 -35.32
C PRO A 362 -4.18 4.31 -35.82
N GLN A 363 -3.16 4.99 -35.30
CA GLN A 363 -2.83 6.37 -35.71
C GLN A 363 -1.92 6.43 -36.95
N ALA A 364 -0.92 5.53 -37.04
CA ALA A 364 0.01 5.46 -38.17
C ALA A 364 0.50 4.01 -38.39
N LEU A 365 0.35 3.50 -39.62
CA LEU A 365 0.75 2.14 -40.03
C LEU A 365 1.66 2.14 -41.28
N ASP A 366 2.35 3.25 -41.52
CA ASP A 366 3.08 3.50 -42.76
C ASP A 366 4.38 2.69 -42.87
N THR A 367 5.01 2.38 -41.73
CA THR A 367 6.29 1.64 -41.66
C THR A 367 6.16 0.34 -40.88
N ASP A 368 7.00 -0.66 -41.20
CA ASP A 368 7.06 -1.92 -40.44
C ASP A 368 7.39 -1.70 -38.95
N ALA A 369 8.20 -0.69 -38.62
CA ALA A 369 8.51 -0.36 -37.23
C ALA A 369 7.26 0.10 -36.46
N GLN A 370 6.43 0.96 -37.07
CA GLN A 370 5.15 1.40 -36.48
C GLN A 370 4.16 0.24 -36.37
N ARG A 371 4.03 -0.60 -37.41
CA ARG A 371 3.16 -1.79 -37.39
C ARG A 371 3.55 -2.74 -36.26
N LEU A 372 4.85 -3.05 -36.13
CA LEU A 372 5.35 -3.93 -35.09
C LEU A 372 5.17 -3.34 -33.69
N HIS A 373 5.38 -2.03 -33.53
CA HIS A 373 5.12 -1.36 -32.26
C HIS A 373 3.64 -1.46 -31.87
N TRP A 374 2.73 -1.15 -32.79
CA TRP A 374 1.30 -1.24 -32.56
C TRP A 374 0.84 -2.67 -32.26
N LEU A 375 1.30 -3.67 -33.03
CA LEU A 375 0.99 -5.09 -32.76
C LEU A 375 1.48 -5.54 -31.37
N ARG A 376 2.64 -5.06 -30.90
CA ARG A 376 3.11 -5.33 -29.54
C ARG A 376 2.19 -4.71 -28.48
N GLN A 377 1.63 -3.52 -28.73
CA GLN A 377 0.65 -2.91 -27.84
C GLN A 377 -0.64 -3.73 -27.78
N VAL A 378 -1.17 -4.15 -28.94
CA VAL A 378 -2.36 -5.02 -29.01
C VAL A 378 -2.13 -6.32 -28.25
N LYS A 379 -1.02 -7.02 -28.50
CA LYS A 379 -0.67 -8.28 -27.80
C LYS A 379 -0.51 -8.09 -26.29
N ARG A 380 0.06 -6.96 -25.84
CA ARG A 380 0.18 -6.64 -24.40
C ARG A 380 -1.18 -6.47 -23.73
N LEU A 381 -2.15 -5.90 -24.44
CA LEU A 381 -3.47 -5.56 -23.93
C LEU A 381 -4.55 -6.63 -24.15
N GLN A 382 -4.24 -7.66 -24.93
CA GLN A 382 -5.17 -8.73 -25.27
C GLN A 382 -5.77 -9.41 -24.03
N VAL A 383 -4.94 -9.98 -23.16
CA VAL A 383 -5.42 -10.73 -22.00
C VAL A 383 -6.24 -9.86 -21.03
N PRO A 384 -5.80 -8.64 -20.65
CA PRO A 384 -6.60 -7.78 -19.78
C PRO A 384 -7.99 -7.43 -20.34
N ILE A 385 -8.09 -7.13 -21.64
CA ILE A 385 -9.35 -6.74 -22.29
C ILE A 385 -10.27 -7.94 -22.46
N GLU A 386 -9.74 -9.09 -22.89
CA GLU A 386 -10.50 -10.34 -23.02
C GLU A 386 -11.04 -10.83 -21.68
N LEU A 387 -10.28 -10.64 -20.58
CA LEU A 387 -10.74 -10.97 -19.24
C LEU A 387 -11.96 -10.14 -18.83
N VAL A 388 -12.00 -8.85 -19.17
CA VAL A 388 -13.18 -7.99 -18.94
C VAL A 388 -14.37 -8.44 -19.77
N CYS A 389 -14.13 -8.94 -20.98
CA CYS A 389 -15.20 -9.38 -21.88
C CYS A 389 -15.67 -10.83 -21.64
N SER A 390 -15.00 -11.57 -20.75
CA SER A 390 -15.26 -12.98 -20.50
C SER A 390 -16.65 -13.22 -19.90
N GLU A 391 -17.23 -14.38 -20.22
CA GLU A 391 -18.54 -14.77 -19.71
C GLU A 391 -18.53 -14.96 -18.18
N GLU A 392 -17.40 -15.42 -17.63
CA GLU A 392 -17.21 -15.57 -16.20
C GLU A 392 -17.22 -14.21 -15.48
N SER A 393 -16.52 -13.22 -16.01
CA SER A 393 -16.52 -11.85 -15.45
C SER A 393 -17.92 -11.23 -15.53
N ARG A 394 -18.62 -11.40 -16.66
CA ARG A 394 -19.97 -10.85 -16.88
C ARG A 394 -21.01 -11.33 -15.87
N ARG A 395 -20.89 -12.56 -15.37
CA ARG A 395 -21.80 -13.11 -14.35
C ARG A 395 -21.73 -12.36 -13.02
N HIS A 396 -20.56 -11.81 -12.70
CA HIS A 396 -20.28 -11.11 -11.45
C HIS A 396 -20.41 -9.58 -11.58
N TYR A 397 -20.82 -9.08 -12.74
CA TYR A 397 -20.96 -7.66 -13.00
C TYR A 397 -22.35 -7.12 -12.65
N GLY A 398 -22.37 -5.92 -12.09
CA GLY A 398 -23.57 -5.10 -12.01
C GLY A 398 -24.04 -4.61 -13.39
N GLU A 399 -25.21 -3.99 -13.41
CA GLU A 399 -25.89 -3.60 -14.65
C GLU A 399 -25.11 -2.54 -15.45
N ARG A 400 -24.38 -1.63 -14.77
CA ARG A 400 -23.60 -0.60 -15.47
C ARG A 400 -22.40 -1.21 -16.19
N SER A 401 -21.70 -2.13 -15.53
CA SER A 401 -20.57 -2.85 -16.10
C SER A 401 -21.04 -3.70 -17.29
N LYS A 402 -22.13 -4.49 -17.14
CA LYS A 402 -22.71 -5.29 -18.23
C LYS A 402 -23.03 -4.46 -19.47
N ALA A 403 -23.66 -3.30 -19.30
CA ALA A 403 -24.00 -2.40 -20.40
C ALA A 403 -22.75 -1.90 -21.14
N MET A 404 -21.66 -1.64 -20.41
CA MET A 404 -20.41 -1.14 -20.98
C MET A 404 -19.54 -2.24 -21.61
N VAL A 405 -19.56 -3.47 -21.10
CA VAL A 405 -18.77 -4.59 -21.65
C VAL A 405 -19.11 -4.86 -23.12
N CYS A 406 -20.39 -4.74 -23.52
CA CYS A 406 -20.79 -4.89 -24.92
C CYS A 406 -20.06 -3.90 -25.84
N ARG A 407 -19.85 -2.66 -25.38
CA ARG A 407 -19.10 -1.63 -26.13
C ARG A 407 -17.63 -1.97 -26.21
N VAL A 408 -17.03 -2.42 -25.10
CA VAL A 408 -15.63 -2.86 -25.06
C VAL A 408 -15.41 -4.02 -26.03
N GLN A 409 -16.28 -5.04 -25.97
CA GLN A 409 -16.18 -6.23 -26.81
C GLN A 409 -16.29 -5.91 -28.30
N SER A 410 -17.26 -5.07 -28.70
CA SER A 410 -17.43 -4.65 -30.09
C SER A 410 -16.18 -3.95 -30.62
N ARG A 411 -15.63 -2.99 -29.86
CA ARG A 411 -14.42 -2.27 -30.28
C ARG A 411 -13.16 -3.14 -30.23
N TRP A 412 -13.05 -4.02 -29.25
CA TRP A 412 -11.95 -4.98 -29.16
C TRP A 412 -11.93 -5.94 -30.34
N ASN A 413 -13.08 -6.50 -30.73
CA ASN A 413 -13.20 -7.35 -31.91
C ASN A 413 -12.69 -6.64 -33.16
N ARG A 414 -13.06 -5.35 -33.34
CA ARG A 414 -12.54 -4.53 -34.44
C ARG A 414 -11.02 -4.44 -34.42
N ILE A 415 -10.43 -4.04 -33.29
CA ILE A 415 -8.96 -3.93 -33.15
C ILE A 415 -8.27 -5.26 -33.38
N PHE A 416 -8.83 -6.36 -32.85
CA PHE A 416 -8.26 -7.69 -32.97
C PHE A 416 -8.26 -8.17 -34.43
N VAL A 417 -9.37 -8.01 -35.16
CA VAL A 417 -9.45 -8.36 -36.59
C VAL A 417 -8.49 -7.53 -37.42
N LEU A 418 -8.40 -6.22 -37.15
CA LEU A 418 -7.41 -5.34 -37.78
C LEU A 418 -5.98 -5.81 -37.49
N SER A 419 -5.71 -6.27 -36.26
CA SER A 419 -4.38 -6.74 -35.87
C SER A 419 -3.95 -7.97 -36.66
N LEU A 420 -4.86 -8.91 -36.89
CA LEU A 420 -4.61 -10.08 -37.74
C LEU A 420 -4.31 -9.67 -39.18
N PHE A 421 -5.06 -8.70 -39.73
CA PHE A 421 -4.82 -8.22 -41.09
C PHE A 421 -3.46 -7.52 -41.21
N VAL A 422 -3.10 -6.69 -40.23
CA VAL A 422 -1.80 -6.01 -40.20
C VAL A 422 -0.65 -7.00 -40.04
N GLU A 423 -0.77 -7.97 -39.12
CA GLU A 423 0.26 -8.98 -38.86
C GLU A 423 0.50 -9.89 -40.07
N HIS A 424 -0.57 -10.32 -40.74
CA HIS A 424 -0.47 -11.35 -41.80
C HIS A 424 -0.38 -10.80 -43.22
N LEU A 425 -0.87 -9.58 -43.49
CA LEU A 425 -0.91 -9.04 -44.85
C LEU A 425 -0.06 -7.79 -45.03
N LEU A 426 0.05 -6.94 -44.01
CA LEU A 426 0.74 -5.64 -44.13
C LEU A 426 2.20 -5.69 -43.64
N LEU A 427 2.49 -6.43 -42.57
CA LEU A 427 3.82 -6.54 -42.00
C LEU A 427 4.77 -7.25 -42.97
N GLY A 428 5.86 -6.60 -43.37
CA GLY A 428 6.84 -7.17 -44.28
C GLY A 428 6.39 -7.25 -45.75
N VAL A 429 5.23 -6.68 -46.12
CA VAL A 429 4.72 -6.69 -47.51
C VAL A 429 5.73 -6.07 -48.49
N GLU A 430 6.46 -5.05 -48.04
CA GLU A 430 7.48 -4.34 -48.82
C GLU A 430 8.70 -5.20 -49.13
N LYS A 431 8.96 -6.26 -48.34
CA LYS A 431 10.00 -7.26 -48.58
C LYS A 431 9.57 -8.30 -49.62
N VAL A 432 8.27 -8.52 -49.77
CA VAL A 432 7.69 -9.43 -50.77
C VAL A 432 7.62 -8.71 -52.13
N ASP A 433 6.93 -7.58 -52.20
CA ASP A 433 6.89 -6.69 -53.36
C ASP A 433 6.41 -5.30 -52.92
N LYS A 434 7.25 -4.27 -53.14
CA LYS A 434 6.95 -2.87 -52.78
C LYS A 434 5.66 -2.36 -53.41
N ARG A 435 5.26 -2.88 -54.58
CA ARG A 435 4.05 -2.48 -55.30
C ARG A 435 2.76 -2.94 -54.62
N LEU A 436 2.81 -3.94 -53.73
CA LEU A 436 1.63 -4.47 -53.05
C LEU A 436 1.14 -3.59 -51.88
N LYS A 437 2.05 -2.79 -51.29
CA LYS A 437 1.75 -1.96 -50.11
C LYS A 437 0.50 -1.07 -50.27
N PRO A 438 0.32 -0.29 -51.36
CA PRO A 438 -0.84 0.60 -51.48
C PRO A 438 -2.18 -0.15 -51.48
N PHE A 439 -2.23 -1.35 -52.09
CA PHE A 439 -3.44 -2.17 -52.18
C PHE A 439 -3.82 -2.80 -50.83
N VAL A 440 -2.82 -3.32 -50.11
CA VAL A 440 -3.05 -3.86 -48.76
C VAL A 440 -3.49 -2.74 -47.82
N LEU A 441 -2.87 -1.55 -47.90
CA LEU A 441 -3.30 -0.38 -47.11
C LEU A 441 -4.73 0.07 -47.47
N ALA A 442 -5.10 0.09 -48.75
CA ALA A 442 -6.46 0.39 -49.17
C ALA A 442 -7.46 -0.64 -48.60
N SER A 443 -7.09 -1.92 -48.59
CA SER A 443 -7.89 -2.99 -48.00
C SER A 443 -8.02 -2.87 -46.48
N VAL A 444 -6.95 -2.48 -45.77
CA VAL A 444 -7.00 -2.16 -44.33
C VAL A 444 -7.97 -1.00 -44.07
N ARG A 445 -7.94 0.06 -44.89
CA ARG A 445 -8.88 1.19 -44.75
C ARG A 445 -10.34 0.78 -44.99
N ARG A 446 -10.59 -0.05 -46.01
CA ARG A 446 -11.93 -0.62 -46.27
C ARG A 446 -12.39 -1.49 -45.10
N LEU A 447 -11.49 -2.30 -44.54
CA LEU A 447 -11.75 -3.14 -43.39
C LEU A 447 -12.08 -2.31 -42.15
N CYS A 448 -11.34 -1.22 -41.88
CA CYS A 448 -11.68 -0.29 -40.79
C CYS A 448 -13.11 0.22 -40.92
N HIS A 449 -13.54 0.63 -42.12
CA HIS A 449 -14.88 1.18 -42.34
C HIS A 449 -16.00 0.14 -42.17
N VAL A 450 -15.78 -1.10 -42.61
CA VAL A 450 -16.74 -2.20 -42.41
C VAL A 450 -16.86 -2.53 -40.92
N LEU A 451 -15.72 -2.69 -40.23
CA LEU A 451 -15.72 -3.04 -38.81
C LEU A 451 -16.19 -1.91 -37.89
N GLU A 452 -16.27 -0.66 -38.37
CA GLU A 452 -16.94 0.43 -37.64
C GLU A 452 -18.44 0.24 -37.55
N ARG A 453 -19.05 -0.44 -38.53
CA ARG A 453 -20.50 -0.70 -38.54
C ARG A 453 -20.83 -1.91 -37.70
N ASP A 454 -20.16 -3.04 -37.96
CA ASP A 454 -20.32 -4.28 -37.21
C ASP A 454 -19.01 -5.08 -37.23
N ALA A 455 -18.54 -5.43 -36.04
CA ALA A 455 -17.32 -6.21 -35.84
C ALA A 455 -17.61 -7.61 -35.29
N ASP A 456 -18.88 -8.03 -35.19
CA ASP A 456 -19.25 -9.37 -34.75
C ASP A 456 -19.14 -10.38 -35.89
N LEU A 457 -17.95 -10.96 -36.05
CA LEU A 457 -17.70 -12.00 -37.07
C LEU A 457 -18.46 -13.31 -36.84
N LYS A 458 -19.20 -13.46 -35.74
CA LYS A 458 -20.15 -14.58 -35.57
C LYS A 458 -21.40 -14.37 -36.42
N MET A 459 -21.69 -13.13 -36.81
CA MET A 459 -22.81 -12.79 -37.67
C MET A 459 -22.43 -12.95 -39.14
N LYS A 460 -23.33 -13.56 -39.90
CA LYS A 460 -23.11 -13.88 -41.33
C LYS A 460 -22.74 -12.63 -42.15
N GLN A 461 -23.43 -11.51 -41.92
CA GLN A 461 -23.23 -10.28 -42.69
C GLN A 461 -21.81 -9.72 -42.52
N ALA A 462 -21.37 -9.51 -41.27
CA ALA A 462 -20.02 -9.00 -40.98
C ALA A 462 -18.93 -9.94 -41.51
N PHE A 463 -19.13 -11.26 -41.38
CA PHE A 463 -18.20 -12.26 -41.92
C PHE A 463 -18.09 -12.20 -43.46
N GLU A 464 -19.21 -12.10 -44.16
CA GLU A 464 -19.24 -12.00 -45.62
C GLU A 464 -18.59 -10.69 -46.12
N GLU A 465 -18.80 -9.58 -45.43
CA GLU A 465 -18.18 -8.29 -45.77
C GLU A 465 -16.65 -8.36 -45.65
N VAL A 466 -16.11 -8.93 -44.56
CA VAL A 466 -14.65 -9.14 -44.41
C VAL A 466 -14.10 -10.10 -45.46
N LEU A 467 -14.81 -11.19 -45.76
CA LEU A 467 -14.42 -12.16 -46.78
C LEU A 467 -14.36 -11.51 -48.17
N ASN A 468 -15.32 -10.64 -48.50
CA ASN A 468 -15.35 -9.92 -49.77
C ASN A 468 -14.18 -8.93 -49.89
N ILE A 469 -13.78 -8.25 -48.80
CA ILE A 469 -12.58 -7.40 -48.79
C ILE A 469 -11.32 -8.22 -49.06
N LEU A 470 -11.19 -9.41 -48.46
CA LEU A 470 -10.04 -10.30 -48.69
C LEU A 470 -9.98 -10.78 -50.16
N LYS A 471 -11.13 -11.13 -50.74
CA LYS A 471 -11.22 -11.52 -52.17
C LYS A 471 -10.82 -10.37 -53.08
N ALA A 472 -11.38 -9.18 -52.86
CA ALA A 472 -11.04 -7.98 -53.64
C ALA A 472 -9.54 -7.63 -53.52
N CYS A 473 -8.97 -7.71 -52.30
CA CYS A 473 -7.54 -7.48 -52.08
C CYS A 473 -6.68 -8.47 -52.88
N ARG A 474 -7.09 -9.74 -52.97
CA ARG A 474 -6.39 -10.76 -53.75
C ARG A 474 -6.50 -10.48 -55.25
N GLU A 475 -7.69 -10.15 -55.75
CA GLU A 475 -7.93 -9.86 -57.16
C GLU A 475 -7.11 -8.64 -57.63
N GLU A 476 -7.15 -7.53 -56.88
CA GLU A 476 -6.36 -6.32 -57.13
C GLU A 476 -4.84 -6.61 -57.16
N ALA A 477 -4.36 -7.49 -56.27
CA ALA A 477 -2.96 -7.89 -56.21
C ALA A 477 -2.54 -8.80 -57.38
N VAL A 478 -3.44 -9.69 -57.82
CA VAL A 478 -3.21 -10.57 -58.97
C VAL A 478 -3.15 -9.74 -60.25
N GLU A 479 -4.15 -8.88 -60.51
CA GLU A 479 -4.20 -8.05 -61.72
C GLU A 479 -2.91 -7.24 -61.90
N ASN A 480 -2.45 -6.54 -60.85
CA ASN A 480 -1.21 -5.74 -60.94
C ASN A 480 0.07 -6.55 -61.17
N ARG A 481 0.10 -7.83 -60.77
CA ARG A 481 1.23 -8.72 -61.11
C ARG A 481 1.35 -8.94 -62.63
N TRP A 482 0.23 -8.90 -63.36
CA TRP A 482 0.21 -9.09 -64.81
C TRP A 482 0.61 -7.81 -65.56
N TRP A 483 0.17 -6.64 -65.11
CA TRP A 483 0.53 -5.35 -65.75
C TRP A 483 1.98 -4.93 -65.50
N GLY A 484 2.59 -5.36 -64.39
CA GLY A 484 3.99 -5.05 -64.06
C GLY A 484 5.05 -5.85 -64.81
N ASN A 485 4.65 -6.85 -65.60
CA ASN A 485 5.53 -7.65 -66.47
C ASN A 485 5.34 -7.33 -67.97
N SER A 486 4.58 -6.27 -68.28
CA SER A 486 4.26 -5.85 -69.66
C SER A 486 4.89 -4.50 -70.05
N CYS A 487 6.04 -4.15 -69.47
CA CYS A 487 6.87 -3.02 -69.92
C CYS A 487 8.29 -3.48 -70.19
#